data_AF-A0A699V4C2-F1
#
_entry.id   AF-A0A699V4C2-F1
#
_cell.length_a   1.000
_cell.length_b   1.000
_cell.length_c   1.000
_cell.angle_alpha   90.00
_cell.angle_beta   90.00
_cell.angle_gamma   90.00
#
_symmetry.space_group_name_H-M   'P 1'
#
loop_
_entity.id
_entity.type
_entity.pdbx_description
1 polymer ?
#
loop_
_entity_poly.entity_id
_entity_poly.type
_entity_poly.pdbx_seq_one_letter_code
_entity_poly.pdbx_strand_id
1 'polypeptide(L)'
;TVTWAEFKELFFLQFFPRAEQERLKRKYHSIRQTDTETSTEFMQRVLRLAGFFGATAGTAEEQAKNFQWGLRRSTLNHLMCMPFTDVPQVPNAAHNYEILHERDDDDAERPEKRQKSGDRHQPTSQ
;
A
#
# COMPACT_ATOMS: atom_id res chain seq x y z
N THR A 1 29.33 -0.70 -20.77
CA THR A 1 27.93 -0.86 -21.21
C THR A 1 27.05 -0.61 -20.01
N VAL A 2 26.01 0.22 -20.12
CA VAL A 2 25.09 0.47 -18.99
C VAL A 2 24.13 -0.70 -18.86
N THR A 3 23.93 -1.22 -17.65
CA THR A 3 22.95 -2.27 -17.38
C THR A 3 21.51 -1.74 -17.46
N TRP A 4 20.54 -2.61 -17.66
CA TRP A 4 19.13 -2.20 -17.66
C TRP A 4 18.68 -1.56 -16.34
N ALA A 5 19.25 -1.99 -15.21
CA ALA A 5 18.96 -1.41 -13.90
C ALA A 5 19.49 0.03 -13.79
N GLU A 6 20.76 0.25 -14.14
CA GLU A 6 21.40 1.57 -14.15
C GLU A 6 20.70 2.52 -15.13
N PHE A 7 20.27 2.02 -16.29
CA PHE A 7 19.49 2.83 -17.24
C PHE A 7 18.18 3.33 -16.63
N LYS A 8 17.43 2.47 -15.93
CA LYS A 8 16.16 2.86 -15.29
C LYS A 8 16.38 3.88 -14.18
N GLU A 9 17.43 3.74 -13.38
CA GLU A 9 17.77 4.72 -12.33
C GLU A 9 18.13 6.07 -12.94
N LEU A 10 19.02 6.09 -13.93
CA LEU A 10 19.40 7.32 -14.63
C LEU A 10 18.22 7.96 -15.34
N PHE A 11 17.36 7.17 -15.98
CA PHE A 11 16.14 7.67 -16.62
C PHE A 11 15.20 8.33 -15.61
N PHE A 12 14.97 7.68 -14.46
CA PHE A 12 14.14 8.22 -13.40
C PHE A 12 14.71 9.52 -12.82
N LEU A 13 16.02 9.57 -12.57
CA LEU A 13 16.68 10.76 -12.02
C LEU A 13 16.74 11.93 -13.02
N GLN A 14 17.01 11.64 -14.29
CA GLN A 14 17.27 12.66 -15.30
C GLN A 14 16.00 13.29 -15.87
N PHE A 15 14.93 12.50 -16.06
CA PHE A 15 13.73 12.95 -16.76
C PHE A 15 12.56 13.31 -15.85
N PHE A 16 12.61 12.96 -14.56
CA PHE A 16 11.58 13.35 -13.59
C PHE A 16 12.11 14.43 -12.66
N PRO A 17 11.46 15.61 -12.57
CA PRO A 17 11.78 16.61 -11.55
C PRO A 17 11.69 16.02 -10.15
N ARG A 18 12.52 16.51 -9.22
CA ARG A 18 12.55 16.00 -7.83
C ARG A 18 11.18 15.96 -7.16
N ALA A 19 10.31 16.94 -7.42
CA ALA A 19 8.95 16.97 -6.90
C ALA A 19 8.09 15.78 -7.38
N GLU A 20 8.22 15.38 -8.65
CA GLU A 20 7.53 14.22 -9.21
C GLU A 20 8.10 12.91 -8.66
N GLN A 21 9.41 12.82 -8.48
CA GLN A 21 10.04 11.67 -7.82
C GLN A 21 9.47 11.46 -6.42
N GLU A 22 9.42 12.52 -5.61
CA GLU A 22 8.87 12.48 -4.26
C GLU A 22 7.35 12.25 -4.24
N ARG A 23 6.61 12.75 -5.23
CA ARG A 23 5.19 12.44 -5.41
C ARG A 23 4.98 10.96 -5.70
N LEU A 24 5.76 10.38 -6.60
CA LEU A 24 5.68 8.96 -6.95
C LEU A 24 6.08 8.08 -5.75
N LYS A 25 7.15 8.42 -5.02
CA LYS A 25 7.55 7.68 -3.81
C LYS A 25 6.44 7.70 -2.78
N ARG A 26 5.85 8.85 -2.49
CA ARG A 26 4.70 8.96 -1.57
C ARG A 26 3.53 8.12 -2.06
N LYS A 27 3.19 8.22 -3.34
CA LYS A 27 2.10 7.44 -3.94
C LYS A 27 2.32 5.94 -3.79
N TYR A 28 3.56 5.45 -3.94
CA TYR A 28 3.88 4.04 -3.78
C TYR A 28 3.71 3.58 -2.33
N HIS A 29 4.25 4.32 -1.37
CA HIS A 29 4.15 3.96 0.06
C HIS A 29 2.75 4.13 0.64
N SER A 30 1.90 4.96 0.02
CA SER A 30 0.52 5.21 0.48
C SER A 30 -0.53 4.51 -0.39
N ILE A 31 -0.14 3.65 -1.33
CA ILE A 31 -1.10 3.04 -2.26
C ILE A 31 -2.01 2.08 -1.50
N ARG A 32 -3.31 2.15 -1.80
CA ARG A 32 -4.35 1.28 -1.23
C ARG A 32 -5.32 0.85 -2.33
N GLN A 33 -5.88 -0.34 -2.16
CA GLN A 33 -6.96 -0.90 -2.93
C GLN A 33 -8.23 -0.09 -2.63
N THR A 34 -8.90 0.40 -3.67
CA THR A 34 -10.20 1.07 -3.59
C THR A 34 -11.35 0.08 -3.61
N ASP A 35 -12.54 0.54 -3.21
CA ASP A 35 -13.77 -0.28 -3.10
C ASP A 35 -14.34 -0.70 -4.47
N THR A 36 -13.85 -0.07 -5.54
CA THR A 36 -14.21 -0.38 -6.92
C THR A 36 -13.17 -1.21 -7.65
N GLU A 37 -11.91 -1.24 -7.20
CA GLU A 37 -10.83 -1.97 -7.88
C GLU A 37 -10.68 -3.41 -7.34
N THR A 38 -10.46 -4.35 -8.24
CA THR A 38 -10.10 -5.74 -7.92
C THR A 38 -8.67 -5.83 -7.38
N SER A 39 -8.34 -6.88 -6.64
CA SER A 39 -6.95 -7.14 -6.20
C SER A 39 -5.95 -7.19 -7.36
N THR A 40 -6.38 -7.67 -8.53
CA THR A 40 -5.56 -7.73 -9.75
C THR A 40 -5.28 -6.34 -10.34
N GLU A 41 -6.28 -5.47 -10.43
CA GLU A 41 -6.10 -4.08 -10.89
C GLU A 41 -5.20 -3.29 -9.93
N PHE A 42 -5.41 -3.50 -8.63
CA PHE A 42 -4.55 -2.94 -7.59
C PHE A 42 -3.10 -3.42 -7.74
N MET A 43 -2.89 -4.71 -8.02
CA MET A 43 -1.56 -5.28 -8.28
C MET A 43 -0.88 -4.63 -9.48
N GLN A 44 -1.61 -4.45 -10.59
CA GLN A 44 -1.07 -3.79 -11.76
C GLN A 44 -0.62 -2.35 -11.45
N ARG A 45 -1.37 -1.62 -10.61
CA ARG A 45 -0.97 -0.28 -10.14
C ARG A 45 0.29 -0.31 -9.29
N VAL A 46 0.41 -1.26 -8.36
CA VAL A 46 1.60 -1.44 -7.52
C VAL A 46 2.82 -1.78 -8.38
N LEU A 47 2.69 -2.75 -9.30
CA LEU A 47 3.77 -3.16 -10.22
C LEU A 47 4.20 -2.03 -11.14
N ARG A 48 3.25 -1.23 -11.64
CA ARG A 48 3.55 -0.06 -12.46
C ARG A 48 4.37 0.97 -11.68
N LEU A 49 4.05 1.21 -10.40
CA LEU A 49 4.83 2.11 -9.55
C LEU A 49 6.21 1.52 -9.22
N ALA A 50 6.29 0.25 -8.81
CA ALA A 50 7.55 -0.45 -8.54
C ALA A 50 8.48 -0.47 -9.76
N GLY A 51 7.92 -0.57 -10.97
CA GLY A 51 8.66 -0.51 -12.23
C GLY A 51 9.47 0.77 -12.42
N PHE A 52 9.00 1.91 -11.90
CA PHE A 52 9.75 3.18 -11.93
C PHE A 52 10.91 3.20 -10.92
N PHE A 53 10.75 2.51 -9.79
CA PHE A 53 11.74 2.48 -8.72
C PHE A 53 12.82 1.42 -8.95
N GLY A 54 12.55 0.39 -9.77
CA GLY A 54 13.55 -0.62 -10.08
C GLY A 54 14.14 -1.26 -8.82
N ALA A 55 15.46 -1.21 -8.66
CA ALA A 55 16.14 -1.73 -7.48
C ALA A 55 15.77 -1.00 -6.18
N THR A 56 15.30 0.26 -6.27
CA THR A 56 14.88 1.04 -5.10
C THR A 56 13.44 0.77 -4.68
N ALA A 57 12.71 -0.12 -5.37
CA ALA A 57 11.35 -0.54 -5.00
C ALA A 57 11.31 -1.40 -3.73
N GLY A 58 12.49 -1.80 -3.22
CA GLY A 58 12.62 -2.72 -2.10
C GLY A 58 12.69 -4.18 -2.53
N THR A 59 12.93 -5.06 -1.56
CA THR A 59 12.97 -6.51 -1.79
C THR A 59 11.61 -7.07 -2.17
N ALA A 60 11.55 -8.28 -2.74
CA ALA A 60 10.28 -8.94 -3.05
C ALA A 60 9.36 -9.05 -1.82
N GLU A 61 9.94 -9.28 -0.64
CA GLU A 61 9.21 -9.37 0.62
C GLU A 61 8.65 -8.00 1.06
N GLU A 62 9.41 -6.92 0.92
CA GLU A 62 8.93 -5.56 1.21
C GLU A 62 7.80 -5.16 0.27
N GLN A 63 7.92 -5.50 -1.02
CA GLN A 63 6.87 -5.27 -2.01
C GLN A 63 5.61 -6.09 -1.70
N ALA A 64 5.77 -7.35 -1.29
CA ALA A 64 4.67 -8.21 -0.86
C ALA A 64 3.96 -7.64 0.38
N LYS A 65 4.70 -7.17 1.39
CA LYS A 65 4.14 -6.49 2.56
C LYS A 65 3.39 -5.21 2.19
N ASN A 66 3.97 -4.38 1.33
CA ASN A 66 3.32 -3.15 0.86
C ASN A 66 2.00 -3.45 0.14
N PHE A 67 1.99 -4.50 -0.71
CA PHE A 67 0.78 -4.96 -1.36
C PHE A 67 -0.26 -5.43 -0.32
N GLN A 68 0.14 -6.29 0.62
CA GLN A 68 -0.74 -6.81 1.67
C GLN A 68 -1.39 -5.68 2.48
N TRP A 69 -0.61 -4.71 2.98
CA TRP A 69 -1.12 -3.56 3.74
C TRP A 69 -1.98 -2.59 2.93
N GLY A 70 -1.84 -2.63 1.61
CA GLY A 70 -2.64 -1.87 0.68
C GLY A 70 -3.99 -2.51 0.37
N LEU A 71 -4.20 -3.80 0.62
CA LEU A 71 -5.48 -4.47 0.38
C LEU A 71 -6.63 -3.88 1.21
N ARG A 72 -7.86 -4.11 0.75
CA ARG A 72 -9.08 -3.79 1.53
C ARG A 72 -9.06 -4.47 2.88
N ARG A 73 -9.76 -3.88 3.85
CA ARG A 73 -9.72 -4.37 5.23
C ARG A 73 -10.24 -5.81 5.36
N SER A 74 -11.31 -6.17 4.65
CA SER A 74 -11.88 -7.51 4.63
C SER A 74 -10.85 -8.55 4.16
N THR A 75 -10.23 -8.32 3.01
CA THR A 75 -9.17 -9.19 2.49
C THR A 75 -7.92 -9.20 3.38
N LEU A 76 -7.44 -8.03 3.82
CA LEU A 76 -6.28 -7.90 4.70
C LEU A 76 -6.48 -8.68 6.00
N ASN A 77 -7.64 -8.60 6.65
CA ASN A 77 -7.91 -9.32 7.90
C ASN A 77 -7.77 -10.83 7.73
N HIS A 78 -8.21 -11.38 6.58
CA HIS A 78 -8.06 -12.80 6.28
C HIS A 78 -6.60 -13.18 5.99
N LEU A 79 -5.87 -12.33 5.27
CA LEU A 79 -4.49 -12.60 4.86
C LEU A 79 -3.45 -12.20 5.91
N MET A 80 -3.81 -11.47 6.98
CA MET A 80 -2.88 -10.83 7.92
C MET A 80 -1.86 -11.80 8.54
N CYS A 81 -2.28 -13.04 8.81
CA CYS A 81 -1.45 -14.07 9.45
C CYS A 81 -0.65 -14.92 8.46
N MET A 82 -0.82 -14.71 7.15
CA MET A 82 -0.06 -15.45 6.13
C MET A 82 1.21 -14.67 5.76
N PRO A 83 2.40 -15.27 5.98
CA PRO A 83 3.64 -14.69 5.49
C PRO A 83 3.76 -14.94 3.98
N PHE A 84 4.13 -13.90 3.24
CA PHE A 84 4.40 -14.01 1.81
C PHE A 84 5.86 -13.65 1.54
N THR A 85 6.54 -14.52 0.82
CA THR A 85 7.96 -14.36 0.46
C THR A 85 8.16 -13.86 -0.96
N ASP A 86 7.10 -13.87 -1.77
CA ASP A 86 7.15 -13.50 -3.18
C ASP A 86 5.92 -12.70 -3.58
N VAL A 87 6.13 -11.71 -4.45
CA VAL A 87 5.14 -10.71 -4.88
C VAL A 87 3.88 -11.33 -5.50
N PRO A 88 3.94 -12.40 -6.32
CA PRO A 88 2.75 -13.01 -6.90
C PRO A 88 1.86 -13.76 -5.90
N GLN A 89 2.38 -14.13 -4.71
CA GLN A 89 1.60 -14.94 -3.76
C GLN A 89 0.45 -14.13 -3.14
N VAL A 90 0.72 -12.89 -2.73
CA VAL A 90 -0.27 -12.02 -2.08
C VAL A 90 -1.48 -11.73 -2.97
N PRO A 91 -1.33 -11.29 -4.23
CA PRO A 91 -2.47 -11.03 -5.09
C PRO A 91 -3.21 -12.30 -5.49
N ASN A 92 -2.53 -13.44 -5.64
CA ASN A 92 -3.22 -14.70 -5.91
C ASN A 92 -4.10 -15.10 -4.71
N ALA A 93 -3.59 -14.98 -3.48
CA ALA A 93 -4.37 -15.24 -2.28
C ALA A 93 -5.53 -14.25 -2.11
N ALA A 94 -5.30 -12.96 -2.38
CA ALA A 94 -6.33 -11.93 -2.37
C ALA A 94 -7.43 -12.20 -3.41
N HIS A 95 -7.03 -12.51 -4.64
CA HIS A 95 -7.95 -12.81 -5.73
C HIS A 95 -8.78 -14.07 -5.46
N ASN A 96 -8.16 -15.13 -4.95
CA ASN A 96 -8.86 -16.35 -4.54
C ASN A 96 -9.88 -16.07 -3.43
N TYR A 97 -9.54 -15.23 -2.46
CA TYR A 97 -10.46 -14.82 -1.40
C TYR A 97 -11.63 -14.00 -1.97
N GLU A 98 -11.36 -13.03 -2.83
CA GLU A 98 -12.38 -12.20 -3.49
C GLU A 98 -13.35 -13.03 -4.36
N ILE A 99 -12.87 -14.10 -5.00
CA ILE A 99 -13.72 -15.04 -5.76
C ILE A 99 -14.61 -15.86 -4.82
N LEU A 100 -14.05 -16.36 -3.71
CA LEU A 100 -14.79 -17.18 -2.75
C LEU A 100 -15.78 -16.38 -1.90
N HIS A 101 -15.52 -15.09 -1.71
CA HIS A 101 -16.30 -14.19 -0.89
C HIS A 101 -16.72 -12.96 -1.71
N GLU A 102 -17.84 -13.07 -2.42
CA GLU A 102 -18.47 -11.95 -3.13
C GLU A 102 -18.94 -10.88 -2.11
N ARG A 103 -18.21 -9.75 -2.06
CA ARG A 103 -18.55 -8.44 -1.45
C ARG A 103 -19.61 -8.43 -0.31
N ASP A 104 -19.27 -9.00 0.85
CA ASP A 104 -19.92 -8.68 2.14
C ASP A 104 -19.19 -7.50 2.82
N ASP A 105 -19.11 -6.34 2.15
CA ASP A 105 -18.45 -5.15 2.67
C ASP A 105 -19.50 -4.10 3.12
N ASP A 106 -20.10 -4.29 4.31
CA ASP A 106 -20.72 -3.19 5.07
C ASP A 106 -19.59 -2.38 5.73
N ASP A 107 -19.07 -1.38 5.02
CA ASP A 107 -18.20 -0.36 5.59
C ASP A 107 -19.02 0.52 6.55
N ALA A 108 -19.25 0.01 7.77
CA ALA A 108 -19.65 0.84 8.89
C ALA A 108 -18.51 1.83 9.15
N GLU A 109 -18.70 3.07 8.74
CA GLU A 109 -17.84 4.21 9.05
C GLU A 109 -17.23 4.04 10.44
N ARG A 110 -15.92 3.88 10.52
CA ARG A 110 -15.20 3.92 11.78
C ARG A 110 -15.54 5.26 12.44
N PRO A 111 -16.29 5.33 13.56
CA PRO A 111 -16.55 6.61 14.17
C PRO A 111 -15.22 7.13 14.68
N GLU A 112 -14.82 8.30 14.19
CA GLU A 112 -13.61 9.01 14.58
C GLU A 112 -13.76 9.50 16.04
N LYS A 113 -13.76 8.57 17.00
CA LYS A 113 -13.73 8.90 18.43
C LYS A 113 -12.31 9.25 18.82
N ARG A 114 -11.84 10.41 18.38
CA ARG A 114 -10.85 11.18 19.14
C ARG A 114 -11.58 11.86 20.30
N GLN A 115 -11.95 11.09 21.31
CA GLN A 115 -12.20 11.66 22.63
C GLN A 115 -10.83 12.07 23.19
N LYS A 116 -10.54 13.36 23.01
CA LYS A 116 -9.42 14.09 23.60
C LYS A 116 -9.46 13.90 25.12
N SER A 117 -8.70 12.91 25.63
CA SER A 117 -8.43 12.83 27.06
C SER A 117 -7.47 13.97 27.41
N GLY A 118 -7.95 14.95 28.15
CA GLY A 118 -7.13 16.08 28.56
C GLY A 118 -7.91 17.14 29.30
N ASP A 119 -8.77 16.73 30.24
CA ASP A 119 -9.25 17.64 31.27
C ASP A 119 -8.42 17.40 32.54
N ARG A 120 -7.39 18.23 32.69
CA ARG A 120 -6.59 18.32 33.91
C ARG A 120 -6.11 19.77 34.01
N HIS A 121 -6.68 20.53 34.95
CA HIS A 121 -6.06 21.49 35.89
C HIS A 121 -7.17 22.36 36.50
N GLN A 122 -7.61 22.06 37.74
CA GLN A 122 -7.20 22.61 39.05
C GLN A 122 -8.06 23.83 39.48
N PRO A 123 -8.68 23.82 40.68
CA PRO A 123 -9.45 24.95 41.19
C PRO A 123 -8.53 26.03 41.76
N THR A 124 -8.76 27.28 41.38
CA THR A 124 -8.15 28.46 42.03
C THR A 124 -9.12 28.96 43.10
N SER A 125 -8.71 28.92 44.37
CA SER A 125 -9.34 29.68 45.44
C SER A 125 -8.93 31.14 45.36
N GLN A 126 -9.92 32.03 45.49
CA GLN A 126 -9.83 33.26 46.27
C GLN A 126 -11.14 33.45 47.04
#